data_AF-A0A0L7QLW8-F1
#
_entry.id   AF-A0A0L7QLW8-F1
#
_cell.length_a   1.000
_cell.length_b   1.000
_cell.length_c   1.000
_cell.angle_alpha   90.00
_cell.angle_beta   90.00
_cell.angle_gamma   90.00
#
_symmetry.space_group_name_H-M   'P 1'
#
loop_
_entity.id
_entity.type
_entity.pdbx_description
1 polymer ?
#
loop_
_entity_poly.entity_id
_entity_poly.type
_entity_poly.pdbx_seq_one_letter_code
_entity_poly.pdbx_strand_id
1 'polypeptide(L)'
;MRKISEEVKVGVMSARSKAVKKGSHTKDFALLMTSFLMKIVGLWLAKDSKEERKRRYTLIYTVVAILFGVWVQFRDFYYSWPNFGDCAYTACNILCLIMVLLKLFVVFIHRKEFIELLVYMYKNFWHLNYDCNELLLLQDCRRISTICITLINFCAQGTIVSYVLTPIIANIGRNSSDRVLPFNMWVDLPLSVSPTYEIVFVLQVLSLYHVGVCYICFDNLLCLMNLHAATQFRILQYRLSNLGDTNRKQVDDNESSAALSRFAENCYKAFKNCVRQHQNHITYCHRLNEIFTVIVLGHILVFSLLICLVGFQVLVENIIT
;
A
#
# COMPACT_ATOMS: atom_id res chain seq x y z
N MET A 1 -47.30 21.71 1.00
CA MET A 1 -45.92 21.68 1.54
C MET A 1 -45.31 20.29 1.67
N ARG A 2 -45.98 19.27 2.23
CA ARG A 2 -45.41 17.90 2.36
C ARG A 2 -45.02 17.23 1.02
N LYS A 3 -45.88 17.28 0.00
CA LYS A 3 -45.59 16.71 -1.34
C LYS A 3 -44.34 17.29 -2.00
N ILE A 4 -44.15 18.61 -1.90
CA ILE A 4 -42.99 19.31 -2.47
C ILE A 4 -41.70 18.94 -1.72
N SER A 5 -41.79 18.73 -0.40
CA SER A 5 -40.65 18.28 0.41
C SER A 5 -40.20 16.85 0.06
N GLU A 6 -41.13 15.95 -0.25
CA GLU A 6 -40.81 14.59 -0.69
C GLU A 6 -40.22 14.55 -2.10
N GLU A 7 -40.77 15.32 -3.05
CA GLU A 7 -40.23 15.39 -4.41
C GLU A 7 -38.82 15.99 -4.45
N VAL A 8 -38.55 17.00 -3.63
CA VAL A 8 -37.19 17.56 -3.47
C VAL A 8 -36.23 16.53 -2.86
N LYS A 9 -36.68 15.76 -1.86
CA LYS A 9 -35.85 14.72 -1.21
C LYS A 9 -35.51 13.57 -2.17
N VAL A 10 -36.47 13.16 -3.00
CA VAL A 10 -36.30 12.14 -4.05
C VAL A 10 -35.39 12.65 -5.17
N GLY A 11 -35.56 13.92 -5.58
CA GLY A 11 -34.69 14.57 -6.58
C GLY A 11 -33.23 14.68 -6.12
N VAL A 12 -33.00 15.05 -4.85
CA VAL A 12 -31.66 15.12 -4.25
C VAL A 12 -31.04 13.73 -4.11
N MET A 13 -31.81 12.71 -3.70
CA MET A 13 -31.33 11.31 -3.65
C MET A 13 -30.99 10.77 -5.05
N SER A 14 -31.78 11.10 -6.07
CA SER A 14 -31.56 10.70 -7.46
C SER A 14 -30.32 11.36 -8.07
N ALA A 15 -30.14 12.67 -7.84
CA ALA A 15 -28.94 13.40 -8.26
C ALA A 15 -27.68 12.87 -7.55
N ARG A 16 -27.76 12.60 -6.24
CA ARG A 16 -26.68 11.98 -5.46
C ARG A 16 -26.36 10.57 -5.94
N SER A 17 -27.38 9.76 -6.24
CA SER A 17 -27.22 8.42 -6.81
C SER A 17 -26.53 8.44 -8.20
N LYS A 18 -26.91 9.37 -9.07
CA LYS A 18 -26.26 9.58 -10.38
C LYS A 18 -24.82 10.05 -10.24
N ALA A 19 -24.53 10.96 -9.31
CA ALA A 19 -23.16 11.42 -9.03
C ALA A 19 -22.26 10.30 -8.47
N VAL A 20 -22.81 9.47 -7.57
CA VAL A 20 -22.13 8.29 -6.99
C VAL A 20 -21.89 7.21 -8.05
N LYS A 21 -22.85 6.94 -8.94
CA LYS A 21 -22.65 6.02 -10.08
C LYS A 21 -21.61 6.54 -11.08
N LYS A 22 -21.56 7.85 -11.32
CA LYS A 22 -20.54 8.48 -12.16
C LYS A 22 -19.15 8.42 -11.51
N GLY A 23 -19.06 8.59 -10.19
CA GLY A 23 -17.83 8.42 -9.39
C GLY A 23 -17.37 6.96 -9.26
N SER A 24 -18.29 6.00 -9.25
CA SER A 24 -18.01 4.56 -9.23
C SER A 24 -17.31 4.07 -10.50
N HIS A 25 -17.54 4.72 -11.64
CA HIS A 25 -16.92 4.40 -12.93
C HIS A 25 -15.50 4.98 -13.09
N THR A 26 -15.12 5.97 -12.28
CA THR A 26 -13.74 6.45 -12.21
C THR A 26 -12.87 5.38 -11.57
N LYS A 27 -11.81 4.97 -12.27
CA LYS A 27 -10.82 4.00 -11.77
C LYS A 27 -10.27 4.49 -10.43
N ASP A 28 -10.31 3.65 -9.40
CA ASP A 28 -9.81 3.99 -8.07
C ASP A 28 -8.31 4.34 -8.15
N PHE A 29 -7.98 5.62 -7.93
CA PHE A 29 -6.61 6.12 -8.04
C PHE A 29 -5.65 5.36 -7.11
N ALA A 30 -6.07 5.13 -5.87
CA ALA A 30 -5.38 4.29 -4.90
C ALA A 30 -4.99 2.91 -5.46
N LEU A 31 -5.96 2.21 -6.07
CA LEU A 31 -5.73 0.89 -6.66
C LEU A 31 -4.80 0.96 -7.87
N LEU A 32 -4.97 1.98 -8.72
CA LEU A 32 -4.11 2.21 -9.88
C LEU A 32 -2.66 2.43 -9.46
N MET A 33 -2.44 3.27 -8.45
CA MET A 33 -1.11 3.58 -7.91
C MET A 33 -0.47 2.33 -7.31
N THR A 34 -1.17 1.62 -6.42
CA THR A 34 -0.64 0.38 -5.83
C THR A 34 -0.36 -0.68 -6.90
N SER A 35 -1.25 -0.83 -7.90
CA SER A 35 -1.01 -1.75 -9.02
C SER A 35 0.19 -1.37 -9.87
N PHE A 36 0.42 -0.06 -10.07
CA PHE A 36 1.59 0.45 -10.79
C PHE A 36 2.88 0.14 -10.04
N LEU A 37 2.94 0.39 -8.72
CA LEU A 37 4.11 0.06 -7.90
C LEU A 37 4.37 -1.45 -7.89
N MET A 38 3.33 -2.28 -7.75
CA MET A 38 3.46 -3.75 -7.78
C MET A 38 4.01 -4.24 -9.14
N LYS A 39 3.67 -3.54 -10.24
CA LYS A 39 4.24 -3.81 -11.56
C LYS A 39 5.73 -3.48 -11.64
N ILE A 40 6.18 -2.39 -11.02
CA ILE A 40 7.62 -2.03 -10.98
C ILE A 40 8.42 -3.08 -10.21
N VAL A 41 7.89 -3.60 -9.10
CA VAL A 41 8.55 -4.64 -8.28
C VAL A 41 8.54 -6.02 -8.98
N GLY A 42 7.66 -6.23 -9.96
CA GLY A 42 7.54 -7.53 -10.64
C GLY A 42 6.52 -8.49 -10.01
N LEU A 43 5.62 -7.98 -9.16
CA LEU A 43 4.65 -8.77 -8.42
C LEU A 43 3.22 -8.47 -8.88
N TRP A 44 2.88 -8.85 -10.12
CA TRP A 44 1.50 -8.71 -10.60
C TRP A 44 0.93 -10.03 -11.12
N LEU A 45 -0.41 -10.11 -11.14
CA LEU A 45 -1.15 -11.22 -11.72
C LEU A 45 -1.05 -11.14 -13.26
N ALA A 46 -0.18 -11.97 -13.84
CA ALA A 46 -0.04 -12.08 -15.28
C ALA A 46 -1.27 -12.79 -15.87
N LYS A 47 -1.88 -12.19 -16.89
CA LYS A 47 -3.02 -12.77 -17.61
C LYS A 47 -2.60 -13.66 -18.78
N ASP A 48 -1.48 -13.31 -19.42
CA ASP A 48 -0.97 -13.96 -20.64
C ASP A 48 0.47 -14.43 -20.50
N SER A 49 0.91 -15.39 -21.34
CA SER A 49 2.29 -15.87 -21.39
C SER A 49 3.32 -14.77 -21.69
N LYS A 50 2.92 -13.73 -22.45
CA LYS A 50 3.75 -12.54 -22.69
C LYS A 50 3.92 -11.69 -21.43
N GLU A 51 2.86 -11.53 -20.64
CA GLU A 51 2.93 -10.82 -19.36
C GLU A 51 3.73 -11.60 -18.32
N GLU A 52 3.66 -12.93 -18.35
CA GLU A 52 4.46 -13.79 -17.47
C GLU A 52 5.97 -13.63 -17.75
N ARG A 53 6.35 -13.53 -19.02
CA ARG A 53 7.75 -13.25 -19.42
C ARG A 53 8.19 -11.87 -18.93
N LYS A 54 7.36 -10.83 -19.09
CA LYS A 54 7.64 -9.48 -18.57
C LYS A 54 7.83 -9.50 -17.05
N ARG A 55 6.94 -10.18 -16.32
CA ARG A 55 7.04 -10.34 -14.86
C ARG A 55 8.37 -10.94 -14.45
N ARG A 56 8.82 -11.99 -15.15
CA ARG A 56 10.11 -12.63 -14.87
C ARG A 56 11.29 -11.67 -15.06
N TYR A 57 11.30 -10.90 -16.16
CA TYR A 57 12.36 -9.90 -16.38
C TYR A 57 12.35 -8.80 -15.32
N THR A 58 11.17 -8.31 -14.92
CA THR A 58 11.06 -7.29 -13.86
C THR A 58 11.50 -7.81 -12.49
N LEU A 59 11.21 -9.08 -12.17
CA LEU A 59 11.72 -9.71 -10.96
C LEU A 59 13.25 -9.85 -10.98
N ILE A 60 13.84 -10.27 -12.12
CA ILE A 60 15.30 -10.34 -12.27
C ILE A 60 15.92 -8.95 -12.07
N TYR A 61 15.36 -7.92 -12.72
CA TYR A 61 15.79 -6.54 -12.53
C TYR A 61 15.73 -6.12 -11.06
N THR A 62 14.64 -6.47 -10.36
CA THR A 62 14.46 -6.15 -8.93
C THR A 62 15.52 -6.83 -8.06
N VAL A 63 15.81 -8.10 -8.31
CA VAL A 63 16.87 -8.83 -7.59
C VAL A 63 18.23 -8.19 -7.83
N VAL A 64 18.56 -7.85 -9.08
CA VAL A 64 19.85 -7.21 -9.43
C VAL A 64 19.99 -5.83 -8.78
N ALA A 65 18.95 -4.99 -8.83
CA ALA A 65 18.96 -3.67 -8.21
C ALA A 65 19.13 -3.75 -6.69
N ILE A 66 18.48 -4.71 -6.03
CA ILE A 66 18.62 -4.90 -4.58
C ILE A 66 20.01 -5.42 -4.22
N LEU A 67 20.55 -6.39 -4.97
CA LEU A 67 21.91 -6.88 -4.75
C LEU A 67 22.95 -5.78 -4.90
N PHE A 68 22.78 -4.90 -5.89
CA PHE A 68 23.62 -3.72 -6.05
C PHE A 68 23.51 -2.78 -4.83
N GLY A 69 22.29 -2.50 -4.35
CA GLY A 69 22.06 -1.70 -3.15
C GLY A 69 22.68 -2.29 -1.88
N VAL A 70 22.55 -3.61 -1.68
CA VAL A 70 23.20 -4.35 -0.57
C VAL A 70 24.71 -4.20 -0.63
N TRP A 71 25.29 -4.39 -1.81
CA TRP A 71 26.73 -4.29 -1.98
C TRP A 71 27.26 -2.88 -1.66
N VAL A 72 26.59 -1.84 -2.17
CA VAL A 72 26.97 -0.45 -1.89
C VAL A 72 26.90 -0.14 -0.40
N GLN A 73 25.79 -0.48 0.28
CA GLN A 73 25.63 -0.17 1.70
C GLN A 73 26.54 -0.98 2.62
N PHE A 74 26.75 -2.27 2.33
CA PHE A 74 27.66 -3.08 3.12
C PHE A 74 29.10 -2.56 3.04
N ARG A 75 29.51 -2.11 1.85
CA ARG A 75 30.83 -1.51 1.66
C ARG A 75 30.93 -0.18 2.39
N ASP A 76 29.92 0.68 2.31
CA ASP A 76 29.88 1.94 3.06
C ASP A 76 30.03 1.70 4.56
N PHE A 77 29.30 0.73 5.11
CA PHE A 77 29.35 0.39 6.53
C PHE A 77 30.72 -0.10 6.98
N TYR A 78 31.38 -0.93 6.17
CA TYR A 78 32.70 -1.47 6.47
C TYR A 78 33.76 -0.36 6.63
N TYR A 79 33.73 0.65 5.75
CA TYR A 79 34.70 1.76 5.80
C TYR A 79 34.30 2.85 6.81
N SER A 80 33.00 3.05 7.04
CA SER A 80 32.47 4.04 7.99
C SER A 80 32.46 3.55 9.45
N TRP A 81 32.80 2.28 9.70
CA TRP A 81 32.89 1.67 11.03
C TRP A 81 33.69 2.48 12.09
N PRO A 82 34.82 3.15 11.75
CA PRO A 82 35.60 3.89 12.74
C PRO A 82 34.88 5.13 13.30
N ASN A 83 33.99 5.75 12.51
CA ASN A 83 33.27 6.96 12.89
C ASN A 83 31.85 6.60 13.33
N PHE A 84 31.55 6.73 14.63
CA PHE A 84 30.25 6.30 15.16
C PHE A 84 29.04 7.05 14.55
N GLY A 85 29.20 8.35 14.22
CA GLY A 85 28.14 9.15 13.57
C GLY A 85 27.79 8.63 12.16
N ASP A 86 28.80 8.47 11.31
CA ASP A 86 28.65 7.95 9.95
C ASP A 86 28.18 6.48 9.95
N CYS A 87 28.67 5.69 10.91
CA CYS A 87 28.25 4.33 11.14
C CYS A 87 26.76 4.24 11.52
N ALA A 88 26.27 5.12 12.41
CA ALA A 88 24.86 5.17 12.78
C ALA A 88 23.97 5.53 11.59
N TYR A 89 24.41 6.44 10.71
CA TYR A 89 23.69 6.82 9.49
C TYR A 89 23.58 5.63 8.54
N THR A 90 24.71 4.96 8.32
CA THR A 90 24.78 3.79 7.44
C THR A 90 23.98 2.61 8.02
N ALA A 91 23.95 2.45 9.35
CA ALA A 91 23.14 1.46 10.03
C ALA A 91 21.64 1.68 9.81
N CYS A 92 21.17 2.93 9.84
CA CYS A 92 19.78 3.27 9.49
C CYS A 92 19.42 2.81 8.07
N ASN A 93 20.32 3.06 7.11
CA ASN A 93 20.14 2.64 5.73
C ASN A 93 20.08 1.11 5.60
N ILE A 94 20.97 0.39 6.31
CA ILE A 94 21.01 -1.07 6.32
C ILE A 94 19.73 -1.65 6.92
N LEU A 95 19.21 -1.07 8.01
CA LEU A 95 17.95 -1.51 8.61
C LEU A 95 16.77 -1.36 7.64
N CYS A 96 16.70 -0.26 6.88
CA CYS A 96 15.71 -0.09 5.82
C CYS A 96 15.84 -1.15 4.73
N LEU A 97 17.07 -1.49 4.34
CA LEU A 97 17.34 -2.52 3.33
C LEU A 97 16.94 -3.92 3.83
N ILE A 98 17.26 -4.25 5.08
CA ILE A 98 16.85 -5.49 5.75
C ILE A 98 15.32 -5.61 5.73
N MET A 99 14.58 -4.53 5.95
CA MET A 99 13.12 -4.55 5.84
C MET A 99 12.63 -4.85 4.44
N VAL A 100 13.26 -4.28 3.39
CA VAL A 100 12.90 -4.60 2.00
C VAL A 100 13.13 -6.09 1.71
N LEU A 101 14.27 -6.63 2.13
CA LEU A 101 14.60 -8.05 1.97
C LEU A 101 13.60 -8.94 2.73
N LEU A 102 13.26 -8.60 3.96
CA LEU A 102 12.26 -9.33 4.76
C LEU A 102 10.90 -9.35 4.06
N LYS A 103 10.41 -8.20 3.58
CA LYS A 103 9.12 -8.11 2.87
C LYS A 103 9.10 -8.99 1.62
N LEU A 104 10.16 -8.91 0.81
CA LEU A 104 10.26 -9.72 -0.40
C LEU A 104 10.36 -11.21 -0.10
N PHE A 105 11.12 -11.58 0.93
CA PHE A 105 11.27 -12.97 1.36
C PHE A 105 9.93 -13.56 1.84
N VAL A 106 9.22 -12.85 2.72
CA VAL A 106 7.90 -13.29 3.23
C VAL A 106 6.89 -13.42 2.09
N VAL A 107 6.80 -12.42 1.20
CA VAL A 107 5.89 -12.48 0.05
C VAL A 107 6.28 -13.58 -0.94
N PHE A 108 7.57 -13.88 -1.09
CA PHE A 108 8.02 -14.98 -1.93
C PHE A 108 7.62 -16.35 -1.38
N ILE A 109 7.75 -16.56 -0.07
CA ILE A 109 7.30 -17.79 0.61
C ILE A 109 5.79 -17.95 0.46
N HIS A 110 5.03 -16.91 0.80
CA HIS A 110 3.57 -16.92 0.77
C HIS A 110 2.96 -16.55 -0.59
N ARG A 111 3.73 -16.63 -1.69
CA ARG A 111 3.33 -16.07 -2.99
C ARG A 111 1.99 -16.59 -3.50
N LYS A 112 1.68 -17.87 -3.27
CA LYS A 112 0.44 -18.50 -3.74
C LYS A 112 -0.76 -17.91 -3.00
N GLU A 113 -0.68 -17.92 -1.66
CA GLU A 113 -1.71 -17.37 -0.78
C GLU A 113 -1.93 -15.88 -1.01
N PHE A 114 -0.84 -15.13 -1.17
CA PHE A 114 -0.87 -13.71 -1.46
C PHE A 114 -1.59 -13.41 -2.79
N ILE A 115 -1.27 -14.14 -3.86
CA ILE A 115 -1.94 -13.99 -5.15
C ILE A 115 -3.44 -14.36 -5.04
N GLU A 116 -3.77 -15.44 -4.31
CA GLU A 116 -5.16 -15.82 -4.08
C GLU A 116 -5.95 -14.74 -3.32
N LEU A 117 -5.34 -14.09 -2.32
CA LEU A 117 -5.95 -12.97 -1.60
C LEU A 117 -6.22 -11.79 -2.53
N LEU A 118 -5.27 -11.44 -3.40
CA LEU A 118 -5.46 -10.39 -4.41
C LEU A 118 -6.60 -10.72 -5.37
N VAL A 119 -6.67 -11.96 -5.85
CA VAL A 119 -7.74 -12.43 -6.74
C VAL A 119 -9.09 -12.41 -6.02
N TYR A 120 -9.15 -12.89 -4.78
CA TYR A 120 -10.36 -12.87 -3.96
C TYR A 120 -10.87 -11.46 -3.77
N MET A 121 -9.99 -10.53 -3.42
CA MET A 121 -10.32 -9.13 -3.21
C MET A 121 -10.84 -8.48 -4.50
N TYR A 122 -10.16 -8.70 -5.63
CA TYR A 122 -10.60 -8.18 -6.93
C TYR A 122 -11.99 -8.70 -7.31
N LYS A 123 -12.23 -10.01 -7.18
CA LYS A 123 -13.51 -10.64 -7.55
C LYS A 123 -14.65 -10.25 -6.62
N ASN A 124 -14.39 -10.21 -5.31
CA ASN A 124 -15.47 -10.08 -4.32
C ASN A 124 -15.69 -8.62 -3.89
N PHE A 125 -14.65 -7.81 -3.72
CA PHE A 125 -14.85 -6.45 -3.19
C PHE A 125 -15.11 -5.42 -4.30
N TRP A 126 -14.61 -5.65 -5.52
CA TRP A 126 -14.72 -4.67 -6.62
C TRP A 126 -15.85 -4.94 -7.63
N HIS A 127 -16.50 -6.11 -7.60
CA HIS A 127 -17.50 -6.50 -8.60
C HIS A 127 -18.90 -6.84 -8.07
N LEU A 128 -19.20 -6.55 -6.80
CA LEU A 128 -20.54 -6.76 -6.25
C LEU A 128 -21.53 -5.69 -6.76
N ASN A 129 -22.77 -6.12 -7.02
CA ASN A 129 -23.90 -5.21 -7.21
C ASN A 129 -24.24 -4.56 -5.87
N TYR A 130 -23.80 -3.31 -5.69
CA TYR A 130 -23.98 -2.54 -4.46
C TYR A 130 -25.20 -1.63 -4.54
N ASP A 131 -25.94 -1.53 -3.43
CA ASP A 131 -27.01 -0.54 -3.28
C ASP A 131 -26.46 0.88 -3.19
N CYS A 132 -27.32 1.90 -3.38
CA CYS A 132 -26.89 3.30 -3.37
C CYS A 132 -26.18 3.72 -2.06
N ASN A 133 -26.61 3.16 -0.93
CA ASN A 133 -25.98 3.42 0.38
C ASN A 133 -24.68 2.64 0.56
N GLU A 134 -24.58 1.43 0.02
CA GLU A 134 -23.35 0.64 0.02
C GLU A 134 -22.28 1.29 -0.88
N LEU A 135 -22.70 1.87 -2.00
CA LEU A 135 -21.86 2.67 -2.88
C LEU A 135 -21.31 3.93 -2.18
N LEU A 136 -22.11 4.58 -1.32
CA LEU A 136 -21.63 5.71 -0.52
C LEU A 136 -20.53 5.28 0.45
N LEU A 137 -20.71 4.15 1.15
CA LEU A 137 -19.67 3.58 2.04
C LEU A 137 -18.38 3.25 1.27
N LEU A 138 -18.51 2.68 0.07
CA LEU A 138 -17.38 2.41 -0.82
C LEU A 138 -16.70 3.69 -1.30
N GLN A 139 -17.46 4.74 -1.60
CA GLN A 139 -16.90 6.02 -2.03
C GLN A 139 -16.12 6.69 -0.90
N ASP A 140 -16.63 6.64 0.34
CA ASP A 140 -15.91 7.14 1.52
C ASP A 140 -14.61 6.36 1.75
N CYS A 141 -14.66 5.03 1.64
CA CYS A 141 -13.47 4.18 1.65
C CYS A 141 -12.47 4.59 0.58
N ARG A 142 -12.89 4.69 -0.69
CA ARG A 142 -12.02 5.09 -1.81
C ARG A 142 -11.37 6.45 -1.58
N ARG A 143 -12.10 7.41 -0.99
CA ARG A 143 -11.56 8.72 -0.63
C ARG A 143 -10.48 8.60 0.44
N ILE A 144 -10.74 7.86 1.51
CA ILE A 144 -9.75 7.63 2.59
C ILE A 144 -8.54 6.88 2.04
N SER A 145 -8.73 5.80 1.28
CA SER A 145 -7.66 5.04 0.63
C SER A 145 -6.80 5.94 -0.25
N THR A 146 -7.43 6.81 -1.04
CA THR A 146 -6.73 7.76 -1.91
C THR A 146 -5.92 8.75 -1.11
N ILE A 147 -6.46 9.31 -0.01
CA ILE A 147 -5.73 10.25 0.86
C ILE A 147 -4.54 9.54 1.52
N CYS A 148 -4.75 8.37 2.13
CA CYS A 148 -3.70 7.62 2.80
C CYS A 148 -2.57 7.24 1.84
N ILE A 149 -2.88 6.65 0.69
CA ILE A 149 -1.88 6.24 -0.30
C ILE A 149 -1.17 7.45 -0.89
N THR A 150 -1.89 8.54 -1.18
CA THR A 150 -1.24 9.76 -1.69
C THR A 150 -0.29 10.35 -0.66
N LEU A 151 -0.67 10.40 0.61
CA LEU A 151 0.17 10.90 1.69
C LEU A 151 1.42 10.04 1.87
N ILE A 152 1.27 8.71 1.96
CA ILE A 152 2.40 7.78 2.11
C ILE A 152 3.39 7.94 0.95
N ASN A 153 2.90 7.97 -0.30
CA ASN A 153 3.78 8.15 -1.46
C ASN A 153 4.41 9.54 -1.49
N PHE A 154 3.70 10.59 -1.10
CA PHE A 154 4.25 11.95 -1.05
C PHE A 154 5.41 12.04 -0.05
N CYS A 155 5.23 11.53 1.17
CA CYS A 155 6.28 11.49 2.18
C CYS A 155 7.50 10.70 1.69
N ALA A 156 7.26 9.53 1.10
CA ALA A 156 8.33 8.70 0.56
C ALA A 156 9.10 9.34 -0.59
N GLN A 157 8.41 9.97 -1.55
CA GLN A 157 9.07 10.69 -2.64
C GLN A 157 9.86 11.89 -2.08
N GLY A 158 9.34 12.56 -1.06
CA GLY A 158 10.07 13.59 -0.32
C GLY A 158 11.40 13.08 0.24
N THR A 159 11.38 11.89 0.86
CA THR A 159 12.60 11.23 1.36
C THR A 159 13.56 10.89 0.22
N ILE A 160 13.10 10.28 -0.88
CA ILE A 160 13.99 9.95 -2.01
C ILE A 160 14.61 11.23 -2.59
N VAL A 161 13.82 12.28 -2.78
CA VAL A 161 14.29 13.58 -3.27
C VAL A 161 15.30 14.19 -2.31
N SER A 162 15.11 14.09 -0.99
CA SER A 162 16.11 14.60 -0.03
C SER A 162 17.44 13.86 -0.14
N TYR A 163 17.43 12.53 -0.29
CA TYR A 163 18.66 11.75 -0.52
C TYR A 163 19.38 12.16 -1.81
N VAL A 164 18.65 12.58 -2.85
CA VAL A 164 19.25 13.04 -4.12
C VAL A 164 19.74 14.48 -4.02
N LEU A 165 19.04 15.36 -3.30
CA LEU A 165 19.39 16.78 -3.18
C LEU A 165 20.60 17.01 -2.28
N THR A 166 20.76 16.26 -1.19
CA THR A 166 21.91 16.40 -0.26
C THR A 166 23.27 16.38 -0.97
N PRO A 167 23.62 15.37 -1.80
CA PRO A 167 24.90 15.35 -2.52
C PRO A 167 24.97 16.44 -3.60
N ILE A 168 23.86 16.81 -4.24
CA ILE A 168 23.86 17.88 -5.26
C ILE A 168 24.25 19.21 -4.60
N ILE A 169 23.62 19.56 -3.48
CA ILE A 169 23.90 20.79 -2.74
C ILE A 169 25.34 20.76 -2.20
N ALA A 170 25.78 19.63 -1.62
CA ALA A 170 27.13 19.48 -1.10
C ALA A 170 28.22 19.58 -2.17
N ASN A 171 27.88 19.40 -3.45
CA ASN A 171 28.79 19.54 -4.58
C ASN A 171 28.79 20.94 -5.22
N ILE A 172 27.83 21.82 -4.87
CA ILE A 172 27.83 23.21 -5.36
C ILE A 172 29.01 23.95 -4.71
N GLY A 173 30.02 24.26 -5.52
CA GLY A 173 31.24 24.96 -5.08
C GLY A 173 32.45 24.04 -4.82
N ARG A 174 32.31 22.72 -4.93
CA ARG A 174 33.45 21.79 -4.85
C ARG A 174 34.16 21.63 -6.19
N ASN A 175 35.48 21.40 -6.14
CA ASN A 175 36.28 21.17 -7.34
C ASN A 175 35.97 19.79 -7.94
N SER A 176 36.25 19.62 -9.24
CA SER A 176 35.96 18.37 -9.99
C SER A 176 36.59 17.10 -9.39
N SER A 177 37.66 17.24 -8.60
CA SER A 177 38.37 16.14 -7.93
C SER A 177 37.78 15.68 -6.60
N ASP A 178 36.85 16.43 -5.98
CA ASP A 178 36.29 16.17 -4.64
C ASP A 178 34.75 15.98 -4.67
N ARG A 179 34.21 15.40 -5.74
CA ARG A 179 32.75 15.21 -5.86
C ARG A 179 32.24 14.10 -4.94
N VAL A 180 31.17 14.37 -4.20
CA VAL A 180 30.50 13.44 -3.28
C VAL A 180 29.34 12.73 -3.96
N LEU A 181 29.24 11.40 -3.79
CA LEU A 181 28.16 10.57 -4.30
C LEU A 181 26.98 10.49 -3.31
N PRO A 182 25.73 10.20 -3.77
CA PRO A 182 24.58 9.99 -2.90
C PRO A 182 24.79 8.94 -1.80
N PHE A 183 25.51 7.86 -2.14
CA PHE A 183 26.00 6.88 -1.18
C PHE A 183 27.50 6.72 -1.38
N ASN A 184 28.26 6.73 -0.28
CA ASN A 184 29.70 6.59 -0.34
C ASN A 184 30.07 5.23 -0.95
N MET A 185 30.80 5.27 -2.05
CA MET A 185 31.15 4.09 -2.82
C MET A 185 32.66 3.93 -2.83
N TRP A 186 33.16 2.99 -2.03
CA TRP A 186 34.60 2.86 -1.76
C TRP A 186 35.33 1.99 -2.79
N VAL A 187 35.28 2.30 -4.08
CA VAL A 187 35.90 1.46 -5.14
C VAL A 187 37.20 2.07 -5.65
N ASP A 188 38.15 1.22 -6.06
CA ASP A 188 39.44 1.60 -6.68
C ASP A 188 39.30 2.18 -8.11
N LEU A 189 38.15 2.76 -8.45
CA LEU A 189 37.92 3.47 -9.70
C LEU A 189 38.01 4.99 -9.47
N PRO A 190 38.40 5.79 -10.49
CA PRO A 190 38.35 7.25 -10.41
C PRO A 190 36.89 7.72 -10.45
N LEU A 191 36.20 7.66 -9.31
CA LEU A 191 34.78 7.97 -9.16
C LEU A 191 34.48 9.47 -9.21
N SER A 192 35.48 10.33 -9.04
CA SER A 192 35.35 11.79 -9.13
C SER A 192 35.54 12.35 -10.55
N VAL A 193 36.06 11.54 -11.49
CA VAL A 193 36.36 11.98 -12.86
C VAL A 193 35.15 11.77 -13.77
N SER A 194 34.83 12.80 -14.58
CA SER A 194 33.82 12.69 -15.63
C SER A 194 34.35 11.86 -16.80
N PRO A 195 33.59 10.90 -17.38
CA PRO A 195 32.15 10.66 -17.26
C PRO A 195 31.72 9.62 -16.21
N THR A 196 32.68 8.99 -15.51
CA THR A 196 32.42 7.88 -14.57
C THR A 196 31.53 8.31 -13.41
N TYR A 197 31.77 9.53 -12.88
CA TYR A 197 30.96 10.12 -11.82
C TYR A 197 29.47 10.19 -12.20
N GLU A 198 29.15 10.75 -13.39
CA GLU A 198 27.77 10.93 -13.80
C GLU A 198 27.04 9.59 -13.99
N ILE A 199 27.73 8.57 -14.51
CA ILE A 199 27.16 7.22 -14.69
C ILE A 199 26.85 6.57 -13.34
N VAL A 200 27.81 6.59 -12.41
CA VAL A 200 27.63 5.99 -11.08
C VAL A 200 26.55 6.72 -10.28
N PHE A 201 26.51 8.05 -10.36
CA PHE A 201 25.46 8.86 -9.75
C PHE A 201 24.07 8.43 -10.23
N VAL A 202 23.87 8.34 -11.54
CA VAL A 202 22.57 7.91 -12.12
C VAL A 202 22.22 6.48 -11.70
N LEU A 203 23.18 5.56 -11.70
CA LEU A 203 22.95 4.18 -11.25
C LEU A 203 22.55 4.10 -9.78
N GLN A 204 23.20 4.86 -8.90
CA GLN A 204 22.83 4.93 -7.47
C GLN A 204 21.43 5.51 -7.28
N VAL A 205 21.07 6.59 -7.99
CA VAL A 205 19.74 7.19 -7.91
C VAL A 205 18.66 6.23 -8.40
N LEU A 206 18.89 5.51 -9.50
CA LEU A 206 17.96 4.48 -10.00
C LEU A 206 17.79 3.34 -9.00
N SER A 207 18.88 2.87 -8.39
CA SER A 207 18.84 1.85 -7.35
C SER A 207 18.09 2.32 -6.11
N LEU A 208 18.37 3.54 -5.63
CA LEU A 208 17.68 4.16 -4.50
C LEU A 208 16.18 4.24 -4.73
N TYR A 209 15.77 4.75 -5.90
CA TYR A 209 14.37 4.83 -6.27
C TYR A 209 13.71 3.45 -6.28
N HIS A 210 14.39 2.45 -6.84
CA HIS A 210 13.87 1.08 -6.90
C HIS A 210 13.71 0.45 -5.51
N VAL A 211 14.70 0.61 -4.63
CA VAL A 211 14.63 0.14 -3.22
C VAL A 211 13.49 0.85 -2.49
N GLY A 212 13.33 2.16 -2.68
CA GLY A 212 12.22 2.93 -2.11
C GLY A 212 10.85 2.41 -2.58
N VAL A 213 10.69 2.16 -3.89
CA VAL A 213 9.47 1.56 -4.44
C VAL A 213 9.20 0.18 -3.80
N CYS A 214 10.21 -0.68 -3.69
CA CYS A 214 10.07 -1.99 -3.05
C CYS A 214 9.66 -1.88 -1.57
N TYR A 215 10.15 -0.86 -0.86
CA TYR A 215 9.79 -0.60 0.53
C TYR A 215 8.30 -0.28 0.68
N ILE A 216 7.81 0.70 -0.08
CA ILE A 216 6.47 1.30 0.11
C ILE A 216 5.36 0.46 -0.53
N CYS A 217 5.67 -0.25 -1.61
CA CYS A 217 4.68 -0.95 -2.41
C CYS A 217 3.81 -1.94 -1.59
N PHE A 218 4.44 -2.69 -0.70
CA PHE A 218 3.73 -3.64 0.18
C PHE A 218 2.91 -2.94 1.26
N ASP A 219 3.36 -1.79 1.76
CA ASP A 219 2.65 -1.03 2.78
C ASP A 219 1.38 -0.40 2.20
N ASN A 220 1.49 0.18 0.99
CA ASN A 220 0.34 0.69 0.25
C ASN A 220 -0.69 -0.40 -0.02
N LEU A 221 -0.22 -1.59 -0.38
CA LEU A 221 -1.10 -2.72 -0.61
C LEU A 221 -1.77 -3.16 0.69
N LEU A 222 -1.03 -3.39 1.77
CA LEU A 222 -1.57 -3.80 3.07
C LEU A 222 -2.61 -2.79 3.58
N CYS A 223 -2.31 -1.50 3.48
CA CYS A 223 -3.23 -0.41 3.83
C CYS A 223 -4.53 -0.52 3.03
N LEU A 224 -4.42 -0.68 1.70
CA LEU A 224 -5.58 -0.86 0.83
C LEU A 224 -6.40 -2.11 1.21
N MET A 225 -5.74 -3.25 1.43
CA MET A 225 -6.42 -4.51 1.78
C MET A 225 -7.22 -4.37 3.07
N ASN A 226 -6.62 -3.78 4.10
CA ASN A 226 -7.25 -3.59 5.40
C ASN A 226 -8.41 -2.61 5.33
N LEU A 227 -8.26 -1.49 4.61
CA LEU A 227 -9.31 -0.49 4.50
C LEU A 227 -10.52 -1.02 3.71
N HIS A 228 -10.27 -1.79 2.66
CA HIS A 228 -11.34 -2.50 1.95
C HIS A 228 -11.99 -3.59 2.80
N ALA A 229 -11.23 -4.39 3.55
CA ALA A 229 -11.78 -5.38 4.47
C ALA A 229 -12.69 -4.73 5.54
N ALA A 230 -12.23 -3.64 6.16
CA ALA A 230 -13.02 -2.86 7.12
C ALA A 230 -14.32 -2.33 6.50
N THR A 231 -14.25 -1.86 5.25
CA THR A 231 -15.43 -1.38 4.52
C THR A 231 -16.43 -2.51 4.27
N GLN A 232 -15.97 -3.72 3.98
CA GLN A 232 -16.84 -4.89 3.78
C GLN A 232 -17.55 -5.29 5.07
N PHE A 233 -16.90 -5.17 6.23
CA PHE A 233 -17.59 -5.33 7.52
C PHE A 233 -18.62 -4.24 7.76
N ARG A 234 -18.35 -3.00 7.38
CA ARG A 234 -19.31 -1.89 7.51
C ARG A 234 -20.54 -2.06 6.59
N ILE A 235 -20.32 -2.55 5.36
CA ILE A 235 -21.41 -2.92 4.44
C ILE A 235 -22.25 -4.06 5.05
N LEU A 236 -21.60 -5.07 5.62
CA LEU A 236 -22.30 -6.17 6.27
C LEU A 236 -23.13 -5.69 7.48
N GLN A 237 -22.58 -4.79 8.31
CA GLN A 237 -23.30 -4.16 9.41
C GLN A 237 -24.53 -3.41 8.91
N TYR A 238 -24.39 -2.65 7.81
CA TYR A 238 -25.50 -1.95 7.18
C TYR A 238 -26.60 -2.92 6.70
N ARG A 239 -26.22 -4.00 6.01
CA ARG A 239 -27.16 -5.05 5.56
C ARG A 239 -27.90 -5.68 6.73
N LEU A 240 -27.19 -5.99 7.81
CA LEU A 240 -27.77 -6.58 9.02
C LEU A 240 -28.74 -5.63 9.72
N SER A 241 -28.41 -4.33 9.80
CA SER A 241 -29.30 -3.32 10.39
C SER A 241 -30.58 -3.12 9.56
N ASN A 242 -30.50 -3.27 8.24
CA ASN A 242 -31.63 -3.03 7.33
C ASN A 242 -32.45 -4.28 6.99
N LEU A 243 -32.07 -5.44 7.54
CA LEU A 243 -32.78 -6.71 7.33
C LEU A 243 -34.27 -6.63 7.74
N GLY A 244 -34.56 -5.88 8.80
CA GLY A 244 -35.92 -5.67 9.30
C GLY A 244 -36.76 -4.71 8.46
N ASP A 245 -36.15 -3.62 7.97
CA ASP A 245 -36.87 -2.55 7.27
C ASP A 245 -37.20 -2.88 5.81
N THR A 246 -36.29 -3.55 5.09
CA THR A 246 -36.52 -3.92 3.68
C THR A 246 -37.65 -4.94 3.54
N ASN A 247 -37.78 -5.85 4.49
CA ASN A 247 -38.84 -6.86 4.47
C ASN A 247 -40.17 -6.30 5.00
N ARG A 248 -40.17 -5.32 5.91
CA ARG A 248 -41.39 -4.73 6.48
C ARG A 248 -42.19 -3.94 5.44
N LYS A 249 -41.51 -3.30 4.49
CA LYS A 249 -42.14 -2.61 3.34
C LYS A 249 -42.82 -3.53 2.33
N GLN A 250 -42.58 -4.85 2.38
CA GLN A 250 -43.32 -5.83 1.56
C GLN A 250 -44.61 -6.31 2.23
N VAL A 251 -44.84 -5.92 3.48
CA VAL A 251 -46.01 -6.31 4.28
C VAL A 251 -46.82 -5.04 4.55
N ASP A 252 -47.49 -4.51 3.53
CA ASP A 252 -48.62 -3.60 3.73
C ASP A 252 -49.94 -4.40 3.55
N ASP A 253 -50.68 -4.48 4.65
CA ASP A 253 -52.15 -4.54 4.83
C ASP A 253 -53.01 -5.68 4.23
N ASN A 254 -52.50 -6.91 4.10
CA ASN A 254 -53.40 -8.07 4.06
C ASN A 254 -52.83 -9.26 4.86
N GLU A 255 -53.29 -9.37 6.10
CA GLU A 255 -52.94 -10.45 7.04
C GLU A 255 -53.33 -11.82 6.49
N SER A 256 -52.33 -12.56 6.05
CA SER A 256 -52.38 -14.00 5.85
C SER A 256 -51.19 -14.61 6.60
N SER A 257 -51.44 -15.66 7.40
CA SER A 257 -50.39 -16.38 8.14
C SER A 257 -49.26 -16.88 7.21
N ALA A 258 -49.56 -17.12 5.94
CA ALA A 258 -48.60 -17.50 4.91
C ALA A 258 -47.64 -16.35 4.52
N ALA A 259 -48.10 -15.09 4.56
CA ALA A 259 -47.25 -13.93 4.26
C ALA A 259 -46.23 -13.68 5.37
N LEU A 260 -46.64 -13.82 6.64
CA LEU A 260 -45.76 -13.73 7.80
C LEU A 260 -44.72 -14.87 7.83
N SER A 261 -45.13 -16.07 7.46
CA SER A 261 -44.22 -17.23 7.33
C SER A 261 -43.17 -17.01 6.23
N ARG A 262 -43.57 -16.53 5.04
CA ARG A 262 -42.62 -16.16 3.96
C ARG A 262 -41.69 -15.02 4.35
N PHE A 263 -42.18 -14.03 5.09
CA PHE A 263 -41.37 -12.94 5.62
C PHE A 263 -40.29 -13.47 6.58
N ALA A 264 -40.67 -14.34 7.52
CA ALA A 264 -39.74 -14.95 8.47
C ALA A 264 -38.68 -15.81 7.76
N GLU A 265 -39.09 -16.57 6.74
CA GLU A 265 -38.17 -17.38 5.93
C GLU A 265 -37.18 -16.52 5.12
N ASN A 266 -37.66 -15.43 4.52
CA ASN A 266 -36.79 -14.47 3.82
C ASN A 266 -35.81 -13.77 4.75
N CYS A 267 -36.25 -13.37 5.95
CA CYS A 267 -35.39 -12.77 6.97
C CYS A 267 -34.34 -13.76 7.45
N TYR A 268 -34.74 -15.02 7.72
CA TYR A 268 -33.82 -16.09 8.09
C TYR A 268 -32.78 -16.37 6.99
N LYS A 269 -33.19 -16.40 5.72
CA LYS A 269 -32.30 -16.60 4.57
C LYS A 269 -31.32 -15.44 4.40
N ALA A 270 -31.78 -14.20 4.55
CA ALA A 270 -30.93 -13.01 4.50
C ALA A 270 -29.93 -13.00 5.66
N PHE A 271 -30.37 -13.36 6.87
CA PHE A 271 -29.50 -13.46 8.05
C PHE A 271 -28.44 -14.54 7.86
N LYS A 272 -28.82 -15.74 7.41
CA LYS A 272 -27.89 -16.84 7.10
C LYS A 272 -26.84 -16.42 6.07
N ASN A 273 -27.23 -15.64 5.06
CA ASN A 273 -26.29 -15.08 4.09
C ASN A 273 -25.33 -14.06 4.73
N CYS A 274 -25.81 -13.18 5.61
CA CYS A 274 -24.96 -12.25 6.36
C CYS A 274 -23.93 -13.00 7.23
N VAL A 275 -24.35 -14.04 7.95
CA VAL A 275 -23.43 -14.86 8.76
C VAL A 275 -22.35 -15.50 7.88
N ARG A 276 -22.74 -16.06 6.73
CA ARG A 276 -21.77 -16.64 5.78
C ARG A 276 -20.79 -15.59 5.22
N GLN A 277 -21.27 -14.40 4.88
CA GLN A 277 -20.40 -13.30 4.45
C GLN A 277 -19.43 -12.88 5.57
N HIS A 278 -19.92 -12.81 6.82
CA HIS A 278 -19.08 -12.50 7.98
C HIS A 278 -17.93 -13.51 8.14
N GLN A 279 -18.25 -14.81 8.11
CA GLN A 279 -17.28 -15.90 8.23
C GLN A 279 -16.24 -15.85 7.10
N ASN A 280 -16.67 -15.57 5.87
CA ASN A 280 -15.76 -15.43 4.73
C ASN A 280 -14.82 -14.23 4.91
N HIS A 281 -15.31 -13.08 5.40
CA HIS A 281 -14.49 -11.90 5.67
C HIS A 281 -13.50 -12.13 6.81
N ILE A 282 -13.89 -12.83 7.88
CA ILE A 282 -12.98 -13.23 8.96
C ILE A 282 -11.87 -14.14 8.42
N THR A 283 -12.24 -15.14 7.62
CA THR A 283 -11.26 -16.06 7.00
C THR A 283 -10.27 -15.30 6.13
N TYR A 284 -10.74 -14.32 5.36
CA TYR A 284 -9.89 -13.42 4.59
C TYR A 284 -8.91 -12.64 5.48
N CYS A 285 -9.38 -12.06 6.58
CA CYS A 285 -8.52 -11.34 7.52
C CYS A 285 -7.48 -12.26 8.19
N HIS A 286 -7.85 -13.51 8.52
CA HIS A 286 -6.92 -14.48 9.08
C HIS A 286 -5.77 -14.78 8.11
N ARG A 287 -6.09 -15.06 6.86
CA ARG A 287 -5.09 -15.30 5.80
C ARG A 287 -4.21 -14.08 5.54
N LEU A 288 -4.79 -12.87 5.58
CA LEU A 288 -4.03 -11.63 5.47
C LEU A 288 -3.05 -11.50 6.66
N ASN A 289 -3.51 -11.83 7.87
CA ASN A 289 -2.71 -11.77 9.08
C ASN A 289 -1.55 -12.76 9.05
N GLU A 290 -1.75 -14.00 8.60
CA GLU A 290 -0.68 -15.01 8.48
C GLU A 290 0.52 -14.51 7.66
N ILE A 291 0.26 -13.80 6.55
CA ILE A 291 1.33 -13.28 5.69
C ILE A 291 1.97 -12.02 6.28
N PHE A 292 1.17 -11.09 6.77
CA PHE A 292 1.68 -9.76 7.15
C PHE A 292 2.12 -9.65 8.61
N THR A 293 1.81 -10.62 9.49
CA THR A 293 2.22 -10.56 10.91
C THR A 293 3.73 -10.43 11.05
N VAL A 294 4.49 -11.26 10.34
CA VAL A 294 5.97 -11.22 10.37
C VAL A 294 6.50 -9.89 9.82
N ILE A 295 5.88 -9.38 8.75
CA ILE A 295 6.25 -8.10 8.15
C ILE A 295 6.01 -6.94 9.13
N VAL A 296 4.84 -6.91 9.77
CA VAL A 296 4.46 -5.87 10.74
C VAL A 296 5.36 -5.94 11.97
N LEU A 297 5.65 -7.13 12.49
CA LEU A 297 6.59 -7.31 13.60
C LEU A 297 7.98 -6.77 13.25
N GLY A 298 8.50 -7.12 12.06
CA GLY A 298 9.76 -6.57 11.57
C GLY A 298 9.73 -5.04 11.48
N HIS A 299 8.62 -4.47 11.02
CA HIS A 299 8.45 -3.03 10.89
C HIS A 299 8.49 -2.31 12.24
N ILE A 300 7.84 -2.87 13.27
CA ILE A 300 7.88 -2.34 14.63
C ILE A 300 9.32 -2.36 15.16
N LEU A 301 10.02 -3.50 15.03
CA LEU A 301 11.40 -3.64 15.50
C LEU A 301 12.35 -2.66 14.80
N VAL A 302 12.27 -2.58 13.47
CA VAL A 302 13.15 -1.70 12.70
C VAL A 302 12.84 -0.24 12.96
N PHE A 303 11.57 0.16 13.05
CA PHE A 303 11.27 1.55 13.41
C PHE A 303 11.70 1.92 14.82
N SER A 304 11.60 1.01 15.80
CA SER A 304 12.15 1.26 17.14
C SER A 304 13.64 1.55 17.08
N LEU A 305 14.41 0.74 16.35
CA LEU A 305 15.85 0.96 16.17
C LEU A 305 16.16 2.25 15.39
N LEU A 306 15.42 2.54 14.33
CA LEU A 306 15.57 3.77 13.55
C LEU A 306 15.32 5.01 14.40
N ILE A 307 14.25 5.02 15.20
CA ILE A 307 13.96 6.15 16.10
C ILE A 307 15.09 6.35 17.11
N CYS A 308 15.63 5.27 17.67
CA CYS A 308 16.77 5.35 18.59
C CYS A 308 18.03 5.91 17.91
N LEU A 309 18.39 5.40 16.73
CA LEU A 309 19.58 5.82 15.99
C LEU A 309 19.47 7.26 15.50
N VAL A 310 18.33 7.64 14.91
CA VAL A 310 18.07 9.02 14.48
C VAL A 310 18.05 9.97 15.68
N GLY A 311 17.42 9.58 16.79
CA GLY A 311 17.41 10.37 18.02
C GLY A 311 18.82 10.59 18.56
N PHE A 312 19.68 9.57 18.53
CA PHE A 312 21.09 9.70 18.87
C PHE A 312 21.82 10.69 17.97
N GLN A 313 21.63 10.61 16.65
CA GLN A 313 22.26 11.53 15.69
C GLN A 313 21.89 12.98 15.94
N VAL A 314 20.60 13.25 16.14
CA VAL A 314 20.11 14.61 16.44
C VAL A 314 20.73 15.15 17.73
N LEU A 315 20.89 14.32 18.76
CA LEU A 315 21.52 14.75 20.01
C LEU A 315 23.01 15.03 19.83
N VAL A 316 23.73 14.19 19.10
CA VAL A 316 25.18 14.37 18.88
C VAL A 316 25.46 15.61 18.04
N GLU A 317 24.71 15.86 16.97
CA GLU A 317 24.86 17.09 16.18
C GLU A 317 24.65 18.35 17.05
N ASN A 318 23.62 18.36 17.91
CA ASN A 318 23.37 19.47 18.82
C ASN A 318 24.44 19.67 19.91
N ILE A 319 25.24 18.65 20.23
CA ILE A 319 26.35 18.76 21.19
C ILE A 319 27.62 19.30 20.54
N ILE A 320 27.79 19.07 19.23
CA ILE A 320 28.99 19.45 18.47
C ILE A 320 28.86 20.86 17.85
N THR A 321 27.62 21.37 17.71
CA THR A 321 27.33 22.72 17.17
C THR A 321 27.22 23.77 18.27
#